data_AF-A0A417SYQ0-F1
#
_entry.id   AF-A0A417SYQ0-F1
#
_cell.length_a   1.000
_cell.length_b   1.000
_cell.length_c   1.000
_cell.angle_alpha   90.00
_cell.angle_beta   90.00
_cell.angle_gamma   90.00
#
_symmetry.space_group_name_H-M   'P 1'
#
loop_
_entity.id
_entity.type
_entity.pdbx_description
1 polymer ?
#
loop_
_entity_poly.entity_id
_entity_poly.type
_entity_poly.pdbx_seq_one_letter_code
_entity_poly.pdbx_strand_id
1 'polypeptide(L)'
;MSLIDLIFPSSEPQVTNIDEFDYQQFAPENWSSLTDQEKLGLLQELGNSYAESVNIYNPPTLVSETDPALYGGYNYGTNVVSVNLDLCDNPYEAMDTVIHEENHALQGQAVDLNSQYSNGERALIKAQIGPAYYSSGDGYNVQNIEMDSNNVAAEFVISHSEGMQDTPEYQEYIDGRLEHFSEVNETLTTSEGYCNTLEHEQVDAANKLGVISDSEKEAADAYIDSDNRRVRDNSIAAEADIKENGYQSSLAYADRLHSEYEQFEFGNHDERAAKSILSKNEECVDRLSDAKLATDTELADLKAQQNEYICAHNYGIRDTLNDSFCQEQNQKICELEAQKGEYEYHISELETDNHMVNESMGWTEKENAQTDNSQSESKNNNYEM
;
A
#
# COMPACT_ATOMS: atom_id res chain seq x y z
N MET A 1 6.37 57.26 -17.91
CA MET A 1 7.44 56.62 -17.13
C MET A 1 7.78 57.53 -15.97
N SER A 2 7.34 57.16 -14.77
CA SER A 2 7.61 57.91 -13.53
C SER A 2 8.96 57.45 -12.96
N LEU A 3 9.72 58.38 -12.39
CA LEU A 3 11.08 58.21 -11.86
C LEU A 3 11.15 57.43 -10.52
N ILE A 4 10.15 56.61 -10.19
CA ILE A 4 10.05 55.89 -8.90
C ILE A 4 10.56 54.44 -8.99
N ASP A 5 10.69 53.86 -10.19
CA ASP A 5 11.10 52.45 -10.36
C ASP A 5 12.63 52.22 -10.26
N LEU A 6 13.41 53.20 -9.80
CA LEU A 6 14.88 53.14 -9.85
C LEU A 6 15.60 52.94 -8.50
N ILE A 7 14.89 52.67 -7.40
CA ILE A 7 15.51 52.62 -6.04
C ILE A 7 15.20 51.33 -5.24
N PHE A 8 14.30 50.46 -5.71
CA PHE A 8 14.11 49.14 -5.10
C PHE A 8 14.16 48.07 -6.19
N PRO A 9 15.26 47.31 -6.34
CA PRO A 9 15.14 46.02 -7.00
C PRO A 9 14.18 45.18 -6.14
N SER A 10 12.99 44.90 -6.65
CA SER A 10 12.17 43.82 -6.12
C SER A 10 12.97 42.54 -6.34
N SER A 11 13.70 42.11 -5.32
CA SER A 11 14.12 40.72 -5.22
C SER A 11 12.85 39.91 -4.92
N GLU A 12 12.00 39.75 -5.93
CA GLU A 12 11.23 38.52 -6.01
C GLU A 12 12.29 37.41 -6.02
N PRO A 13 12.27 36.48 -5.04
CA PRO A 13 13.09 35.30 -5.17
C PRO A 13 12.71 34.66 -6.49
N GLN A 14 13.70 34.54 -7.39
CA GLN A 14 13.62 33.58 -8.47
C GLN A 14 13.35 32.25 -7.78
N VAL A 15 12.12 31.75 -7.89
CA VAL A 15 11.81 30.36 -7.59
C VAL A 15 12.63 29.57 -8.60
N THR A 16 13.84 29.20 -8.20
CA THR A 16 14.56 28.10 -8.81
C THR A 16 13.65 26.90 -8.62
N ASN A 17 13.18 26.30 -9.72
CA ASN A 17 12.62 24.96 -9.70
C ASN A 17 13.53 24.12 -8.80
N ILE A 18 13.00 23.73 -7.65
CA ILE A 18 13.57 22.64 -6.87
C ILE A 18 13.27 21.43 -7.74
N ASP A 19 14.32 20.72 -8.17
CA ASP A 19 14.14 19.49 -8.94
C ASP A 19 13.20 18.58 -8.13
N GLU A 20 12.09 18.19 -8.76
CA GLU A 20 11.12 17.24 -8.20
C GLU A 20 11.88 16.00 -7.73
N PHE A 21 11.60 15.51 -6.51
CA PHE A 21 12.27 14.35 -5.96
C PHE A 21 12.11 13.15 -6.91
N ASP A 22 13.22 12.54 -7.32
CA ASP A 22 13.22 11.46 -8.30
C ASP A 22 12.90 10.12 -7.63
N TYR A 23 11.62 9.74 -7.63
CA TYR A 23 11.17 8.47 -7.07
C TYR A 23 11.73 7.24 -7.82
N GLN A 24 12.24 7.39 -9.05
CA GLN A 24 12.83 6.28 -9.81
C GLN A 24 14.11 5.73 -9.17
N GLN A 25 14.72 6.45 -8.22
CA GLN A 25 15.82 5.94 -7.41
C GLN A 25 15.42 4.72 -6.56
N PHE A 26 14.11 4.53 -6.31
CA PHE A 26 13.56 3.37 -5.61
C PHE A 26 13.23 2.19 -6.52
N ALA A 27 13.45 2.28 -7.84
CA ALA A 27 13.36 1.10 -8.70
C ALA A 27 14.32 0.01 -8.18
N PRO A 28 13.92 -1.27 -8.11
CA PRO A 28 14.71 -2.34 -7.47
C PRO A 28 16.16 -2.44 -7.96
N GLU A 29 16.41 -2.22 -9.25
CA GLU A 29 17.75 -2.21 -9.84
C GLU A 29 18.62 -1.03 -9.38
N ASN A 30 18.02 0.12 -9.11
CA ASN A 30 18.71 1.29 -8.58
C ASN A 30 18.97 1.10 -7.09
N TRP A 31 17.94 0.70 -6.33
CA TRP A 31 18.01 0.45 -4.90
C TRP A 31 19.08 -0.58 -4.52
N SER A 32 19.11 -1.71 -5.24
CA SER A 32 20.08 -2.79 -5.00
C SER A 32 21.54 -2.41 -5.32
N SER A 33 21.75 -1.31 -6.07
CA SER A 33 23.08 -0.80 -6.39
C SER A 33 23.66 0.12 -5.31
N LEU A 34 22.83 0.61 -4.39
CA LEU A 34 23.20 1.53 -3.32
C LEU A 34 23.81 0.79 -2.13
N THR A 35 24.81 1.41 -1.50
CA THR A 35 25.27 1.00 -0.17
C THR A 35 24.27 1.41 0.91
N ASP A 36 24.31 0.79 2.08
CA ASP A 36 23.42 1.14 3.21
C ASP A 36 23.47 2.63 3.58
N GLN A 37 24.64 3.26 3.47
CA GLN A 37 24.79 4.69 3.73
C GLN A 37 24.10 5.54 2.66
N GLU A 38 24.14 5.10 1.39
CA GLU A 38 23.44 5.77 0.28
C GLU A 38 21.93 5.54 0.38
N LYS A 39 21.48 4.32 0.70
CA LYS A 39 20.07 4.00 1.00
C LYS A 39 19.53 4.90 2.11
N LEU A 40 20.24 5.00 3.24
CA LEU A 40 19.83 5.87 4.34
C LEU A 40 19.79 7.35 3.95
N GLY A 41 20.73 7.81 3.11
CA GLY A 41 20.75 9.16 2.56
C GLY A 41 19.52 9.45 1.68
N LEU A 42 19.20 8.52 0.77
CA LEU A 42 18.03 8.61 -0.11
C LEU A 42 16.72 8.62 0.70
N LEU A 43 16.62 7.75 1.72
CA LEU A 43 15.47 7.73 2.63
C LEU A 43 15.33 9.05 3.42
N GLN A 44 16.44 9.69 3.82
CA GLN A 44 16.38 11.00 4.47
C GLN A 44 15.88 12.08 3.52
N GLU A 45 16.25 12.03 2.24
CA GLU A 45 15.74 12.95 1.21
C GLU A 45 14.24 12.72 0.96
N LEU A 46 13.79 11.46 0.92
CA LEU A 46 12.37 11.10 0.86
C LEU A 46 11.59 11.68 2.04
N GLY A 47 12.06 11.44 3.27
CA GLY A 47 11.42 11.94 4.49
C GLY A 47 11.33 13.47 4.51
N ASN A 48 12.40 14.17 4.08
CA ASN A 48 12.39 15.63 3.96
C ASN A 48 11.38 16.12 2.92
N SER A 49 11.30 15.46 1.74
CA SER A 49 10.32 15.80 0.70
C SER A 49 8.88 15.65 1.21
N TYR A 50 8.60 14.53 1.89
CA TYR A 50 7.30 14.30 2.50
C TYR A 50 6.99 15.34 3.58
N ALA A 51 7.93 15.58 4.50
CA ALA A 51 7.79 16.57 5.57
C ALA A 51 7.45 17.97 5.04
N GLU A 52 8.09 18.40 3.93
CA GLU A 52 7.76 19.66 3.26
C GLU A 52 6.31 19.65 2.70
N SER A 53 5.87 18.55 2.12
CA SER A 53 4.53 18.42 1.52
C SER A 53 3.39 18.49 2.54
N VAL A 54 3.60 17.96 3.76
CA VAL A 54 2.61 17.92 4.84
C VAL A 54 2.87 18.94 5.96
N ASN A 55 3.88 19.80 5.81
CA ASN A 55 4.26 20.85 6.76
C ASN A 55 4.70 20.34 8.16
N ILE A 56 5.49 19.27 8.20
CA ILE A 56 6.23 18.89 9.40
C ILE A 56 7.32 19.96 9.62
N TYR A 57 7.22 20.72 10.71
CA TYR A 57 8.08 21.89 10.94
C TYR A 57 9.45 21.51 11.51
N ASN A 58 9.57 20.33 12.13
CA ASN A 58 10.81 19.79 12.64
C ASN A 58 10.99 18.36 12.10
N PRO A 59 11.44 18.21 10.84
CA PRO A 59 11.63 16.89 10.23
C PRO A 59 12.58 16.02 11.07
N PRO A 60 12.28 14.74 11.25
CA PRO A 60 13.14 13.82 11.99
C PRO A 60 14.42 13.52 11.22
N THR A 61 15.44 13.09 11.99
CA THR A 61 16.66 12.55 11.40
C THR A 61 16.53 11.04 11.29
N LEU A 62 16.94 10.48 10.15
CA LEU A 62 16.95 9.04 9.93
C LEU A 62 18.26 8.41 10.42
N VAL A 63 18.13 7.26 11.07
CA VAL A 63 19.25 6.44 11.54
C VAL A 63 19.00 4.97 11.23
N SER A 64 20.04 4.14 11.22
CA SER A 64 19.88 2.69 11.08
C SER A 64 19.28 2.08 12.34
N GLU A 65 18.29 1.22 12.16
CA GLU A 65 17.78 0.26 13.14
C GLU A 65 18.57 -1.05 13.04
N THR A 66 18.75 -1.74 14.17
CA THR A 66 19.49 -3.01 14.25
C THR A 66 18.68 -4.12 14.90
N ASP A 67 17.51 -3.83 15.46
CA ASP A 67 16.60 -4.85 15.95
C ASP A 67 15.99 -5.63 14.77
N PRO A 68 16.30 -6.93 14.61
CA PRO A 68 15.80 -7.73 13.50
C PRO A 68 14.29 -8.02 13.57
N ALA A 69 13.59 -7.55 14.60
CA ALA A 69 12.14 -7.65 14.71
C ALA A 69 11.39 -6.38 14.26
N LEU A 70 12.10 -5.30 13.93
CA LEU A 70 11.51 -4.00 13.61
C LEU A 70 11.96 -3.52 12.24
N TYR A 71 11.01 -3.22 11.36
CA TYR A 71 11.27 -2.53 10.10
C TYR A 71 11.72 -1.09 10.33
N GLY A 72 11.14 -0.42 11.31
CA GLY A 72 11.51 0.93 11.71
C GLY A 72 10.84 1.35 13.01
N GLY A 73 11.00 2.61 13.36
CA GLY A 73 10.32 3.20 14.51
C GLY A 73 10.60 4.69 14.68
N TYR A 74 9.57 5.43 15.09
CA TYR A 74 9.69 6.83 15.44
C TYR A 74 9.82 7.05 16.95
N ASN A 75 10.82 7.84 17.34
CA ASN A 75 11.02 8.26 18.71
C ASN A 75 10.58 9.72 18.94
N TYR A 76 9.40 9.90 19.52
CA TYR A 76 8.85 11.21 19.89
C TYR A 76 9.78 12.07 20.77
N GLY A 77 10.62 11.45 21.61
CA GLY A 77 11.50 12.16 22.54
C GLY A 77 12.77 12.72 21.89
N THR A 78 13.27 12.08 20.84
CA THR A 78 14.48 12.49 20.14
C THR A 78 14.24 13.02 18.73
N ASN A 79 13.02 12.90 18.20
CA ASN A 79 12.66 13.25 16.83
C ASN A 79 13.55 12.51 15.82
N VAL A 80 13.61 11.19 15.97
CA VAL A 80 14.44 10.28 15.16
C VAL A 80 13.55 9.19 14.61
N VAL A 81 13.71 8.89 13.32
CA VAL A 81 13.17 7.71 12.66
C VAL A 81 14.32 6.70 12.53
N SER A 82 14.14 5.48 13.03
CA SER A 82 15.04 4.37 12.74
C SER A 82 14.47 3.51 11.62
N VAL A 83 15.33 2.99 10.74
CA VAL A 83 14.94 2.09 9.63
C VAL A 83 15.91 0.92 9.55
N ASN A 84 15.39 -0.30 9.45
CA ASN A 84 16.15 -1.53 9.37
C ASN A 84 16.36 -1.91 7.91
N LEU A 85 17.53 -1.58 7.37
CA LEU A 85 17.87 -1.84 5.96
C LEU A 85 18.06 -3.33 5.65
N ASP A 86 18.23 -4.19 6.66
CA ASP A 86 18.30 -5.65 6.46
C ASP A 86 16.90 -6.25 6.23
N LEU A 87 15.86 -5.64 6.80
CA LEU A 87 14.46 -6.03 6.56
C LEU A 87 13.87 -5.30 5.36
N CYS A 88 14.25 -4.04 5.14
CA CYS A 88 13.83 -3.22 4.00
C CYS A 88 14.73 -3.43 2.77
N ASP A 89 14.98 -4.69 2.37
CA ASP A 89 15.67 -4.95 1.08
C ASP A 89 14.76 -4.61 -0.10
N ASN A 90 13.44 -4.76 0.08
CA ASN A 90 12.43 -4.25 -0.82
C ASN A 90 12.33 -2.71 -0.71
N PRO A 91 12.56 -1.95 -1.80
CA PRO A 91 12.53 -0.49 -1.75
C PRO A 91 11.16 0.10 -1.40
N TYR A 92 10.06 -0.58 -1.76
CA TYR A 92 8.71 -0.10 -1.49
C TYR A 92 8.37 -0.21 0.00
N GLU A 93 8.83 -1.27 0.67
CA GLU A 93 8.75 -1.39 2.13
C GLU A 93 9.61 -0.32 2.83
N ALA A 94 10.77 0.02 2.28
CA ALA A 94 11.61 1.09 2.80
C ALA A 94 10.92 2.46 2.71
N MET A 95 10.25 2.74 1.57
CA MET A 95 9.45 3.95 1.39
C MET A 95 8.28 3.98 2.38
N ASP A 96 7.48 2.91 2.45
CA ASP A 96 6.34 2.79 3.36
C ASP A 96 6.78 3.04 4.81
N THR A 97 7.84 2.35 5.26
CA THR A 97 8.39 2.50 6.62
C THR A 97 8.74 3.96 6.92
N VAL A 98 9.46 4.64 6.03
CA VAL A 98 9.83 6.05 6.29
C VAL A 98 8.60 6.95 6.36
N ILE A 99 7.64 6.79 5.44
CA ILE A 99 6.44 7.64 5.42
C ILE A 99 5.55 7.36 6.62
N HIS A 100 5.43 6.10 7.03
CA HIS A 100 4.71 5.69 8.23
C HIS A 100 5.27 6.41 9.48
N GLU A 101 6.59 6.34 9.66
CA GLU A 101 7.26 6.92 10.83
C GLU A 101 7.32 8.47 10.77
N GLU A 102 7.44 9.06 9.59
CA GLU A 102 7.29 10.51 9.37
C GLU A 102 5.87 10.98 9.70
N ASN A 103 4.84 10.18 9.40
CA ASN A 103 3.46 10.52 9.78
C ASN A 103 3.28 10.51 11.31
N HIS A 104 3.99 9.64 12.05
CA HIS A 104 4.04 9.75 13.50
C HIS A 104 4.71 11.04 13.98
N ALA A 105 5.74 11.53 13.28
CA ALA A 105 6.31 12.84 13.55
C ALA A 105 5.30 13.98 13.32
N LEU A 106 4.53 13.92 12.22
CA LEU A 106 3.42 14.84 11.95
C LEU A 106 2.37 14.79 13.06
N GLN A 107 1.91 13.60 13.44
CA GLN A 107 0.90 13.40 14.49
C GLN A 107 1.37 13.98 15.83
N GLY A 108 2.61 13.70 16.23
CA GLY A 108 3.19 14.26 17.47
C GLY A 108 3.29 15.78 17.44
N GLN A 109 3.68 16.36 16.31
CA GLN A 109 3.78 17.81 16.11
C GLN A 109 2.40 18.48 16.02
N ALA A 110 1.42 17.78 15.46
CA ALA A 110 0.06 18.25 15.27
C ALA A 110 -0.70 18.42 16.58
N VAL A 111 -0.34 17.70 17.64
CA VAL A 111 -0.93 17.84 18.99
C VAL A 111 -0.83 19.27 19.51
N ASP A 112 0.30 19.94 19.27
CA ASP A 112 0.60 21.26 19.82
C ASP A 112 0.31 22.42 18.84
N LEU A 113 -0.09 22.11 17.61
CA LEU A 113 -0.30 23.09 16.54
C LEU A 113 -1.72 23.11 16.00
N ASN A 114 -2.07 24.20 15.32
CA ASN A 114 -3.27 24.25 14.49
C ASN A 114 -3.02 23.37 13.26
N SER A 115 -3.51 22.14 13.30
CA SER A 115 -3.24 21.10 12.32
C SER A 115 -4.50 20.70 11.55
N GLN A 116 -4.33 19.77 10.61
CA GLN A 116 -5.41 19.16 9.83
C GLN A 116 -6.40 18.34 10.69
N TYR A 117 -5.97 17.90 11.88
CA TYR A 117 -6.77 17.11 12.78
C TYR A 117 -7.73 17.98 13.59
N SER A 118 -8.96 17.51 13.78
CA SER A 118 -9.93 18.14 14.67
C SER A 118 -9.46 18.14 16.14
N ASN A 119 -10.08 18.95 16.99
CA ASN A 119 -9.72 18.99 18.42
C ASN A 119 -9.87 17.61 19.10
N GLY A 120 -10.88 16.84 18.73
CA GLY A 120 -11.11 15.49 19.25
C GLY A 120 -10.06 14.50 18.77
N GLU A 121 -9.73 14.53 17.47
CA GLU A 121 -8.64 13.72 16.90
C GLU A 121 -7.31 14.02 17.57
N ARG A 122 -6.95 15.30 17.75
CA ARG A 122 -5.70 15.66 18.44
C ARG A 122 -5.66 15.16 19.87
N ALA A 123 -6.80 15.18 20.57
CA ALA A 123 -6.87 14.66 21.94
C ALA A 123 -6.73 13.14 21.98
N LEU A 124 -7.30 12.41 21.02
CA LEU A 124 -7.13 10.97 20.85
C LEU A 124 -5.67 10.61 20.51
N ILE A 125 -5.08 11.29 19.52
CA ILE A 125 -3.67 11.12 19.13
C ILE A 125 -2.77 11.34 20.36
N LYS A 126 -2.99 12.43 21.10
CA LYS A 126 -2.23 12.73 22.33
C LYS A 126 -2.39 11.65 23.41
N ALA A 127 -3.56 11.03 23.52
CA ALA A 127 -3.78 9.91 24.43
C ALA A 127 -2.99 8.65 23.99
N GLN A 128 -2.93 8.39 22.68
CA GLN A 128 -2.29 7.21 22.09
C GLN A 128 -0.76 7.29 22.01
N ILE A 129 -0.17 8.49 21.83
CA ILE A 129 1.28 8.71 21.96
C ILE A 129 1.76 8.44 23.40
N GLY A 130 0.84 8.52 24.36
CA GLY A 130 1.11 8.39 25.78
C GLY A 130 1.30 6.94 26.26
N PRO A 131 1.32 6.74 27.58
CA PRO A 131 1.55 5.43 28.22
C PRO A 131 0.42 4.40 28.00
N ALA A 132 -0.61 4.75 27.23
CA ALA A 132 -1.73 3.89 26.87
C ALA A 132 -1.58 3.27 25.46
N TYR A 133 -0.45 3.51 24.80
CA TYR A 133 -0.09 2.87 23.53
C TYR A 133 -0.04 1.34 23.68
N TYR A 134 -0.74 0.62 22.79
CA TYR A 134 -0.54 -0.82 22.64
C TYR A 134 0.67 -1.03 21.75
N SER A 135 1.66 -1.79 22.21
CA SER A 135 2.92 -2.03 21.49
C SER A 135 2.96 -3.38 20.75
N SER A 136 1.85 -4.12 20.70
CA SER A 136 1.75 -5.44 20.06
C SER A 136 0.31 -5.96 20.00
N GLY A 137 0.05 -6.90 19.08
CA GLY A 137 -1.23 -7.64 18.94
C GLY A 137 -2.29 -6.85 18.17
N ASP A 138 -3.50 -7.41 18.02
CA ASP A 138 -4.57 -6.82 17.19
C ASP A 138 -4.90 -5.38 17.59
N GLY A 139 -4.82 -5.09 18.90
CA GLY A 139 -5.03 -3.76 19.46
C GLY A 139 -4.00 -2.73 19.00
N TYR A 140 -2.82 -3.13 18.49
CA TYR A 140 -1.82 -2.27 17.86
C TYR A 140 -2.28 -1.82 16.48
N ASN A 141 -2.69 -2.76 15.62
CA ASN A 141 -3.01 -2.49 14.22
C ASN A 141 -4.26 -1.60 14.06
N VAL A 142 -5.19 -1.65 15.03
CA VAL A 142 -6.45 -0.90 14.98
C VAL A 142 -6.44 0.39 15.81
N GLN A 143 -5.29 0.82 16.32
CA GLN A 143 -5.17 2.14 16.96
C GLN A 143 -5.31 3.23 15.90
N ASN A 144 -6.01 4.32 16.24
CA ASN A 144 -6.22 5.44 15.32
C ASN A 144 -4.90 5.97 14.71
N ILE A 145 -3.84 6.15 15.52
CA ILE A 145 -2.54 6.61 15.03
C ILE A 145 -1.86 5.64 14.06
N GLU A 146 -1.95 4.33 14.32
CA GLU A 146 -1.33 3.29 13.48
C GLU A 146 -2.09 3.12 12.17
N MET A 147 -3.42 3.10 12.21
CA MET A 147 -4.24 3.05 11.00
C MET A 147 -4.02 4.29 10.13
N ASP A 148 -3.97 5.50 10.72
CA ASP A 148 -3.71 6.74 9.97
C ASP A 148 -2.32 6.70 9.31
N SER A 149 -1.27 6.26 10.01
CA SER A 149 0.07 6.11 9.43
C SER A 149 0.15 5.03 8.35
N ASN A 150 -0.49 3.88 8.55
CA ASN A 150 -0.58 2.81 7.55
C ASN A 150 -1.33 3.26 6.28
N ASN A 151 -2.44 3.98 6.43
CA ASN A 151 -3.20 4.52 5.29
C ASN A 151 -2.34 5.49 4.46
N VAL A 152 -1.66 6.42 5.14
CA VAL A 152 -0.83 7.44 4.50
C VAL A 152 0.37 6.82 3.80
N ALA A 153 1.06 5.86 4.42
CA ALA A 153 2.20 5.18 3.83
C ALA A 153 1.81 4.40 2.56
N ALA A 154 0.72 3.63 2.63
CA ALA A 154 0.23 2.86 1.50
C ALA A 154 -0.19 3.76 0.33
N GLU A 155 -0.97 4.82 0.59
CA GLU A 155 -1.36 5.82 -0.42
C GLU A 155 -0.14 6.49 -1.05
N PHE A 156 0.87 6.82 -0.23
CA PHE A 156 2.09 7.44 -0.71
C PHE A 156 2.86 6.53 -1.68
N VAL A 157 3.11 5.28 -1.31
CA VAL A 157 3.88 4.36 -2.17
C VAL A 157 3.13 4.09 -3.47
N ILE A 158 1.81 3.86 -3.40
CA ILE A 158 0.97 3.63 -4.59
C ILE A 158 1.00 4.83 -5.54
N SER A 159 0.89 6.05 -5.01
CA SER A 159 0.86 7.27 -5.82
C SER A 159 2.22 7.64 -6.44
N HIS A 160 3.32 7.10 -5.93
CA HIS A 160 4.68 7.41 -6.38
C HIS A 160 5.41 6.22 -7.02
N SER A 161 4.72 5.09 -7.23
CA SER A 161 5.30 3.91 -7.87
C SER A 161 5.15 3.90 -9.39
N GLU A 162 4.55 4.92 -10.01
CA GLU A 162 4.32 4.98 -11.47
C GLU A 162 5.61 4.67 -12.25
N GLY A 163 5.53 3.69 -13.14
CA GLY A 163 6.67 3.23 -13.95
C GLY A 163 7.64 2.26 -13.27
N MET A 164 7.40 1.87 -12.01
CA MET A 164 8.20 0.86 -11.28
C MET A 164 7.36 -0.36 -10.84
N GLN A 165 6.07 -0.35 -11.15
CA GLN A 165 5.08 -1.33 -10.66
C GLN A 165 5.22 -2.72 -11.30
N ASP A 166 5.92 -2.85 -12.43
CA ASP A 166 6.10 -4.10 -13.17
C ASP A 166 7.23 -4.98 -12.60
N THR A 167 7.42 -4.94 -11.27
CA THR A 167 8.52 -5.62 -10.57
C THR A 167 7.98 -6.61 -9.53
N PRO A 168 8.63 -7.78 -9.35
CA PRO A 168 8.27 -8.73 -8.29
C PRO A 168 8.27 -8.09 -6.90
N GLU A 169 9.20 -7.18 -6.63
CA GLU A 169 9.30 -6.45 -5.38
C GLU A 169 8.08 -5.56 -5.13
N TYR A 170 7.53 -4.91 -6.17
CA TYR A 170 6.30 -4.12 -6.01
C TYR A 170 5.11 -5.03 -5.69
N GLN A 171 5.05 -6.19 -6.34
CA GLN A 171 3.98 -7.15 -6.09
C GLN A 171 4.06 -7.75 -4.68
N GLU A 172 5.26 -8.09 -4.20
CA GLU A 172 5.48 -8.56 -2.81
C GLU A 172 5.00 -7.50 -1.80
N TYR A 173 5.32 -6.23 -2.05
CA TYR A 173 4.83 -5.12 -1.23
C TYR A 173 3.29 -5.02 -1.25
N ILE A 174 2.65 -5.08 -2.43
CA ILE A 174 1.18 -5.03 -2.53
C ILE A 174 0.53 -6.22 -1.83
N ASP A 175 1.06 -7.43 -2.00
CA ASP A 175 0.54 -8.65 -1.38
C ASP A 175 0.58 -8.52 0.16
N GLY A 176 1.70 -8.05 0.71
CA GLY A 176 1.85 -7.81 2.15
C GLY A 176 0.93 -6.72 2.70
N ARG A 177 0.76 -5.61 1.96
CA ARG A 177 -0.18 -4.56 2.36
C ARG A 177 -1.64 -5.05 2.28
N LEU A 178 -1.99 -5.84 1.28
CA LEU A 178 -3.33 -6.41 1.14
C LEU A 178 -3.66 -7.33 2.33
N GLU A 179 -2.74 -8.22 2.71
CA GLU A 179 -2.87 -9.06 3.91
C GLU A 179 -3.12 -8.22 5.16
N HIS A 180 -2.27 -7.22 5.41
CA HIS A 180 -2.40 -6.31 6.56
C HIS A 180 -3.77 -5.61 6.61
N PHE A 181 -4.19 -5.01 5.50
CA PHE A 181 -5.46 -4.27 5.45
C PHE A 181 -6.68 -5.19 5.54
N SER A 182 -6.62 -6.40 4.97
CA SER A 182 -7.67 -7.41 5.16
C SER A 182 -7.81 -7.81 6.64
N GLU A 183 -6.71 -8.00 7.37
CA GLU A 183 -6.76 -8.31 8.82
C GLU A 183 -7.32 -7.15 9.66
N VAL A 184 -6.89 -5.92 9.37
CA VAL A 184 -7.42 -4.71 10.01
C VAL A 184 -8.92 -4.59 9.75
N ASN A 185 -9.35 -4.76 8.51
CA ASN A 185 -10.75 -4.62 8.12
C ASN A 185 -11.62 -5.76 8.65
N GLU A 186 -11.10 -6.99 8.75
CA GLU A 186 -11.76 -8.09 9.45
C GLU A 186 -12.00 -7.70 10.91
N THR A 187 -11.00 -7.15 11.60
CA THR A 187 -11.14 -6.71 13.00
C THR A 187 -12.19 -5.59 13.13
N LEU A 188 -12.15 -4.60 12.23
CA LEU A 188 -13.10 -3.49 12.20
C LEU A 188 -14.55 -3.94 11.97
N THR A 189 -14.76 -4.97 11.16
CA THR A 189 -16.10 -5.43 10.75
C THR A 189 -16.67 -6.53 11.65
N THR A 190 -15.84 -7.43 12.17
CA THR A 190 -16.29 -8.57 12.99
C THR A 190 -16.47 -8.23 14.46
N SER A 191 -15.75 -7.21 14.96
CA SER A 191 -15.72 -6.84 16.37
C SER A 191 -16.37 -5.47 16.59
N GLU A 192 -17.67 -5.39 16.33
CA GLU A 192 -18.45 -4.15 16.49
C GLU A 192 -18.23 -3.54 17.89
N GLY A 193 -17.69 -2.32 17.92
CA GLY A 193 -17.42 -1.58 19.16
C GLY A 193 -16.10 -1.93 19.86
N TYR A 194 -15.29 -2.88 19.36
CA TYR A 194 -13.96 -3.17 19.91
C TYR A 194 -13.04 -1.96 19.83
N CYS A 195 -12.90 -1.36 18.64
CA CYS A 195 -12.05 -0.18 18.45
C CYS A 195 -12.50 1.01 19.29
N ASN A 196 -13.82 1.28 19.37
CA ASN A 196 -14.34 2.33 20.24
C ASN A 196 -14.01 2.05 21.71
N THR A 197 -14.16 0.80 22.16
CA THR A 197 -13.83 0.42 23.55
C THR A 197 -12.36 0.65 23.83
N LEU A 198 -11.48 0.21 22.91
CA LEU A 198 -10.04 0.38 23.00
C LEU A 198 -9.65 1.86 23.07
N GLU A 199 -10.17 2.70 22.17
CA GLU A 199 -9.88 4.13 22.15
C GLU A 199 -10.39 4.84 23.43
N HIS A 200 -11.60 4.49 23.91
CA HIS A 200 -12.13 5.00 25.19
C HIS A 200 -11.24 4.59 26.37
N GLU A 201 -10.75 3.35 26.41
CA GLU A 201 -9.81 2.87 27.44
C GLU A 201 -8.49 3.66 27.43
N GLN A 202 -7.96 3.95 26.24
CA GLN A 202 -6.74 4.74 26.09
C GLN A 202 -6.93 6.20 26.54
N VAL A 203 -8.05 6.81 26.16
CA VAL A 203 -8.42 8.16 26.55
C VAL A 203 -8.61 8.26 28.08
N ASP A 204 -9.31 7.31 28.70
CA ASP A 204 -9.48 7.22 30.15
C ASP A 204 -8.15 7.07 30.88
N ALA A 205 -7.27 6.20 30.39
CA ALA A 205 -5.94 5.98 30.96
C ALA A 205 -5.08 7.25 30.87
N ALA A 206 -5.05 7.91 29.71
CA ALA A 206 -4.31 9.14 29.49
C ALA A 206 -4.80 10.29 30.38
N ASN A 207 -6.13 10.45 30.54
CA ASN A 207 -6.71 11.45 31.42
C ASN A 207 -6.35 11.19 32.89
N LYS A 208 -6.46 9.94 33.35
CA LYS A 208 -6.10 9.54 34.72
C LYS A 208 -4.63 9.80 35.05
N LEU A 209 -3.75 9.70 34.06
CA LEU A 209 -2.32 9.98 34.17
C LEU A 209 -1.96 11.47 33.99
N GLY A 210 -2.94 12.31 33.66
CA GLY A 210 -2.76 13.74 33.46
C GLY A 210 -2.07 14.11 32.14
N VAL A 211 -2.05 13.19 31.18
CA VAL A 211 -1.51 13.43 29.82
C VAL A 211 -2.46 14.36 29.06
N ILE A 212 -3.76 14.10 29.17
CA ILE A 212 -4.83 14.95 28.62
C ILE A 212 -5.71 15.52 29.75
N SER A 213 -6.26 16.71 29.53
CA SER A 213 -7.22 17.38 30.40
C SER A 213 -8.63 16.80 30.28
N ASP A 214 -9.53 17.14 31.21
CA ASP A 214 -10.93 16.73 31.16
C ASP A 214 -11.65 17.26 29.90
N SER A 215 -11.32 18.48 29.46
CA SER A 215 -11.87 19.02 28.21
C SER A 215 -11.34 18.33 26.95
N GLU A 216 -10.07 17.89 26.96
CA GLU A 216 -9.51 17.08 25.87
C GLU A 216 -10.16 15.70 25.84
N LYS A 217 -10.37 15.09 27.02
CA LYS A 217 -11.13 13.85 27.16
C LYS A 217 -12.53 13.96 26.56
N GLU A 218 -13.32 14.95 26.98
CA GLU A 218 -14.68 15.16 26.45
C GLU A 218 -14.68 15.35 24.92
N ALA A 219 -13.65 16.00 24.37
CA ALA A 219 -13.49 16.18 22.93
C ALA A 219 -13.12 14.88 22.19
N ALA A 220 -12.25 14.05 22.79
CA ALA A 220 -11.87 12.74 22.24
C ALA A 220 -13.07 11.77 22.27
N ASP A 221 -13.77 11.66 23.41
CA ASP A 221 -14.96 10.82 23.55
C ASP A 221 -16.03 11.20 22.52
N ALA A 222 -16.27 12.51 22.34
CA ALA A 222 -17.21 13.00 21.34
C ALA A 222 -16.79 12.70 19.89
N TYR A 223 -15.49 12.61 19.62
CA TYR A 223 -14.98 12.19 18.31
C TYR A 223 -15.18 10.68 18.09
N ILE A 224 -14.80 9.85 19.07
CA ILE A 224 -14.93 8.39 19.03
C ILE A 224 -16.39 7.96 18.84
N ASP A 225 -17.32 8.65 19.51
CA ASP A 225 -18.75 8.36 19.46
C ASP A 225 -19.48 9.01 18.27
N SER A 226 -18.78 9.82 17.48
CA SER A 226 -19.37 10.44 16.29
C SER A 226 -19.39 9.51 15.09
N ASP A 227 -20.22 9.82 14.09
CA ASP A 227 -20.16 9.17 12.78
C ASP A 227 -18.90 9.53 11.97
N ASN A 228 -18.01 10.38 12.51
CA ASN A 228 -16.75 10.73 11.85
C ASN A 228 -15.73 9.60 12.02
N ARG A 229 -15.74 8.66 11.07
CA ARG A 229 -14.85 7.49 11.05
C ARG A 229 -13.74 7.59 10.01
N ARG A 230 -13.31 8.80 9.66
CA ARG A 230 -12.33 9.08 8.58
C ARG A 230 -11.18 8.07 8.50
N VAL A 231 -10.46 7.84 9.61
CA VAL A 231 -9.29 6.94 9.60
C VAL A 231 -9.68 5.50 9.28
N ARG A 232 -10.80 5.02 9.84
CA ARG A 232 -11.27 3.64 9.63
C ARG A 232 -11.87 3.46 8.23
N ASP A 233 -12.65 4.44 7.78
CA ASP A 233 -13.20 4.46 6.42
C ASP A 233 -12.07 4.52 5.38
N ASN A 234 -10.99 5.24 5.67
CA ASN A 234 -9.79 5.25 4.84
C ASN A 234 -9.08 3.88 4.80
N SER A 235 -9.00 3.14 5.91
CA SER A 235 -8.42 1.79 5.91
C SER A 235 -9.26 0.78 5.11
N ILE A 236 -10.59 0.93 5.15
CA ILE A 236 -11.50 0.14 4.32
C ILE A 236 -11.32 0.49 2.83
N ALA A 237 -11.20 1.78 2.51
CA ALA A 237 -10.97 2.23 1.15
C ALA A 237 -9.58 1.79 0.62
N ALA A 238 -8.54 1.85 1.47
CA ALA A 238 -7.18 1.49 1.11
C ALA A 238 -7.07 0.03 0.65
N GLU A 239 -7.77 -0.91 1.29
CA GLU A 239 -7.78 -2.32 0.84
C GLU A 239 -8.26 -2.46 -0.61
N ALA A 240 -9.32 -1.75 -0.98
CA ALA A 240 -9.86 -1.78 -2.34
C ALA A 240 -8.89 -1.17 -3.35
N ASP A 241 -8.25 -0.04 -3.00
CA ASP A 241 -7.28 0.64 -3.85
C ASP A 241 -6.00 -0.20 -4.02
N ILE A 242 -5.48 -0.81 -2.95
CA ILE A 242 -4.32 -1.71 -2.98
C ILE A 242 -4.61 -2.92 -3.88
N LYS A 243 -5.80 -3.51 -3.73
CA LYS A 243 -6.22 -4.66 -4.53
C LYS A 243 -6.25 -4.33 -6.02
N GLU A 244 -6.82 -3.19 -6.40
CA GLU A 244 -6.83 -2.74 -7.80
C GLU A 244 -5.40 -2.50 -8.31
N ASN A 245 -4.53 -1.88 -7.51
CA ASN A 245 -3.13 -1.65 -7.88
C ASN A 245 -2.34 -2.97 -8.05
N GLY A 246 -2.62 -3.98 -7.23
CA GLY A 246 -2.03 -5.32 -7.40
C GLY A 246 -2.42 -5.97 -8.71
N TYR A 247 -3.64 -5.74 -9.17
CA TYR A 247 -4.10 -6.22 -10.47
C TYR A 247 -3.40 -5.50 -11.62
N GLN A 248 -3.34 -4.17 -11.59
CA GLN A 248 -2.64 -3.40 -12.62
C GLN A 248 -1.15 -3.73 -12.68
N SER A 249 -0.52 -3.93 -11.52
CA SER A 249 0.86 -4.42 -11.39
C SER A 249 1.05 -5.77 -12.06
N SER A 250 0.16 -6.73 -11.81
CA SER A 250 0.24 -8.07 -12.42
C SER A 250 0.10 -8.03 -13.94
N LEU A 251 -0.77 -7.18 -14.48
CA LEU A 251 -0.91 -6.95 -15.92
C LEU A 251 0.38 -6.35 -16.52
N ALA A 252 0.91 -5.29 -15.90
CA ALA A 252 2.15 -4.66 -16.34
C ALA A 252 3.35 -5.62 -16.28
N TYR A 253 3.41 -6.48 -15.25
CA TYR A 253 4.42 -7.52 -15.14
C TYR A 253 4.29 -8.56 -16.24
N ALA A 254 3.06 -8.97 -16.61
CA ALA A 254 2.84 -9.88 -17.73
C ALA A 254 3.39 -9.31 -19.06
N ASP A 255 3.14 -8.03 -19.36
CA ASP A 255 3.69 -7.33 -20.54
C ASP A 255 5.23 -7.32 -20.55
N ARG A 256 5.84 -7.10 -19.38
CA ARG A 256 7.29 -7.16 -19.21
C ARG A 256 7.82 -8.57 -19.45
N LEU A 257 7.16 -9.59 -18.92
CA LEU A 257 7.54 -11.00 -19.11
C LEU A 257 7.47 -11.41 -20.57
N HIS A 258 6.42 -10.99 -21.28
CA HIS A 258 6.32 -11.20 -22.73
C HIS A 258 7.51 -10.56 -23.48
N SER A 259 7.89 -9.34 -23.09
CA SER A 259 9.07 -8.66 -23.65
C SER A 259 10.38 -9.39 -23.32
N GLU A 260 10.52 -9.99 -22.13
CA GLU A 260 11.65 -10.84 -21.77
C GLU A 260 11.70 -12.11 -22.63
N TYR A 261 10.54 -12.72 -22.91
CA TYR A 261 10.43 -13.86 -23.82
C TYR A 261 10.85 -13.48 -25.26
N GLU A 262 10.39 -12.36 -25.81
CA GLU A 262 10.80 -11.93 -27.16
C GLU A 262 12.33 -11.80 -27.27
N GLN A 263 12.97 -11.24 -26.24
CA GLN A 263 14.43 -11.14 -26.19
C GLN A 263 15.12 -12.51 -26.14
N PHE A 264 14.53 -13.48 -25.43
CA PHE A 264 15.00 -14.86 -25.41
C PHE A 264 14.85 -15.55 -26.77
N GLU A 265 13.72 -15.35 -27.45
CA GLU A 265 13.43 -15.92 -28.78
C GLU A 265 14.47 -15.47 -29.82
N PHE A 266 14.83 -14.19 -29.82
CA PHE A 266 15.84 -13.63 -30.74
C PHE A 266 17.29 -13.74 -30.22
N GLY A 267 17.48 -14.28 -29.03
CA GLY A 267 18.75 -14.35 -28.31
C GLY A 267 19.47 -15.70 -28.42
N ASN A 268 20.43 -15.91 -27.51
CA ASN A 268 21.01 -17.24 -27.30
C ASN A 268 20.15 -17.99 -26.28
N HIS A 269 19.65 -19.17 -26.66
CA HIS A 269 18.88 -20.03 -25.76
C HIS A 269 19.79 -20.65 -24.70
N ASP A 270 19.83 -20.03 -23.53
CA ASP A 270 20.49 -20.55 -22.32
C ASP A 270 19.45 -21.22 -21.41
N GLU A 271 19.78 -22.40 -20.89
CA GLU A 271 18.89 -23.18 -20.01
C GLU A 271 18.51 -22.40 -18.75
N ARG A 272 19.44 -21.60 -18.21
CA ARG A 272 19.17 -20.78 -17.03
C ARG A 272 18.12 -19.71 -17.33
N ALA A 273 18.24 -19.04 -18.47
CA ALA A 273 17.27 -18.02 -18.91
C ALA A 273 15.90 -18.65 -19.16
N ALA A 274 15.86 -19.79 -19.85
CA ALA A 274 14.61 -20.53 -20.10
C ALA A 274 13.89 -20.91 -18.81
N LYS A 275 14.58 -21.50 -17.82
CA LYS A 275 13.97 -21.84 -16.51
C LYS A 275 13.47 -20.60 -15.76
N SER A 276 14.21 -19.49 -15.86
CA SER A 276 13.80 -18.23 -15.23
C SER A 276 12.50 -17.70 -15.85
N ILE A 277 12.36 -17.73 -17.18
CA ILE A 277 11.14 -17.28 -17.86
C ILE A 277 9.96 -18.16 -17.46
N LEU A 278 10.10 -19.49 -17.56
CA LEU A 278 9.04 -20.43 -17.20
C LEU A 278 8.54 -20.20 -15.77
N SER A 279 9.46 -20.12 -14.80
CA SER A 279 9.11 -19.91 -13.40
C SER A 279 8.38 -18.59 -13.16
N LYS A 280 8.82 -17.48 -13.78
CA LYS A 280 8.18 -16.17 -13.64
C LYS A 280 6.80 -16.15 -14.30
N ASN A 281 6.68 -16.76 -15.48
CA ASN A 281 5.41 -16.87 -16.20
C ASN A 281 4.40 -17.70 -15.41
N GLU A 282 4.81 -18.84 -14.83
CA GLU A 282 3.95 -19.68 -13.99
C GLU A 282 3.43 -18.90 -12.78
N GLU A 283 4.29 -18.19 -12.06
CA GLU A 283 3.90 -17.35 -10.92
C GLU A 283 2.91 -16.24 -11.32
N CYS A 284 3.15 -15.56 -12.45
CA CYS A 284 2.27 -14.51 -12.94
C CYS A 284 0.90 -15.07 -13.43
N VAL A 285 0.90 -16.24 -14.07
CA VAL A 285 -0.33 -16.93 -14.49
C VAL A 285 -1.19 -17.31 -13.30
N ASP A 286 -0.60 -17.83 -12.22
CA ASP A 286 -1.32 -18.16 -10.99
C ASP A 286 -2.00 -16.92 -10.40
N ARG A 287 -1.27 -15.80 -10.31
CA ARG A 287 -1.83 -14.51 -9.83
C ARG A 287 -2.97 -13.98 -10.70
N LEU A 288 -2.79 -13.95 -12.02
CA LEU A 288 -3.84 -13.51 -12.94
C LEU A 288 -5.06 -14.44 -12.89
N SER A 289 -4.85 -15.74 -12.66
CA SER A 289 -5.93 -16.72 -12.49
C SER A 289 -6.74 -16.47 -11.23
N ASP A 290 -6.08 -16.14 -10.11
CA ASP A 290 -6.75 -15.76 -8.85
C ASP A 290 -7.51 -14.44 -8.99
N ALA A 291 -6.91 -13.42 -9.62
CA ALA A 291 -7.57 -12.15 -9.93
C ALA A 291 -8.83 -12.38 -10.80
N LYS A 292 -8.70 -13.20 -11.84
CA LYS A 292 -9.82 -13.60 -12.70
C LYS A 292 -10.92 -14.31 -11.91
N LEU A 293 -10.59 -15.21 -10.99
CA LEU A 293 -11.56 -15.91 -10.15
C LEU A 293 -12.31 -14.95 -9.22
N ALA A 294 -11.60 -13.97 -8.64
CA ALA A 294 -12.20 -12.92 -7.84
C ALA A 294 -13.17 -12.07 -8.66
N THR A 295 -12.77 -11.64 -9.86
CA THR A 295 -13.65 -10.91 -10.81
C THR A 295 -14.86 -11.74 -11.22
N ASP A 296 -14.69 -13.04 -11.49
CA ASP A 296 -15.80 -13.95 -11.81
C ASP A 296 -16.82 -14.03 -10.66
N THR A 297 -16.34 -13.99 -9.41
CA THR A 297 -17.17 -14.02 -8.20
C THR A 297 -17.94 -12.70 -8.05
N GLU A 298 -17.27 -11.56 -8.15
CA GLU A 298 -17.91 -10.24 -8.07
C GLU A 298 -18.96 -10.04 -9.18
N LEU A 299 -18.64 -10.48 -10.39
CA LEU A 299 -19.56 -10.43 -11.53
C LEU A 299 -20.84 -11.25 -11.27
N ALA A 300 -20.70 -12.43 -10.66
CA ALA A 300 -21.83 -13.29 -10.33
C ALA A 300 -22.71 -12.64 -9.25
N ASP A 301 -22.11 -12.04 -8.23
CA ASP A 301 -22.81 -11.35 -7.15
C ASP A 301 -23.55 -10.11 -7.64
N LEU A 302 -22.91 -9.25 -8.44
CA LEU A 302 -23.55 -8.07 -9.04
C LEU A 302 -24.74 -8.46 -9.93
N LYS A 303 -24.57 -9.49 -10.77
CA LYS A 303 -25.66 -10.03 -11.60
C LYS A 303 -26.79 -10.59 -10.74
N ALA A 304 -26.50 -11.22 -9.60
CA ALA A 304 -27.51 -11.72 -8.69
C ALA A 304 -28.28 -10.57 -8.01
N GLN A 305 -27.57 -9.57 -7.48
CA GLN A 305 -28.15 -8.39 -6.84
C GLN A 305 -29.04 -7.59 -7.81
N GLN A 306 -28.56 -7.37 -9.03
CA GLN A 306 -29.35 -6.70 -10.06
C GLN A 306 -30.63 -7.48 -10.39
N ASN A 307 -30.54 -8.81 -10.52
CA ASN A 307 -31.72 -9.65 -10.78
C ASN A 307 -32.73 -9.60 -9.63
N GLU A 308 -32.27 -9.63 -8.37
CA GLU A 308 -33.14 -9.51 -7.20
C GLU A 308 -33.85 -8.15 -7.18
N TYR A 309 -33.13 -7.07 -7.45
CA TYR A 309 -33.69 -5.72 -7.53
C TYR A 309 -34.77 -5.60 -8.61
N ILE A 310 -34.49 -6.12 -9.81
CA ILE A 310 -35.43 -6.15 -10.95
C ILE A 310 -36.71 -6.91 -10.56
N CYS A 311 -36.55 -8.07 -9.90
CA CYS A 311 -37.67 -8.89 -9.45
C CYS A 311 -38.52 -8.17 -8.39
N ALA A 312 -37.86 -7.54 -7.40
CA ALA A 312 -38.52 -6.84 -6.30
C ALA A 312 -39.36 -5.65 -6.79
N HIS A 313 -38.90 -4.96 -7.83
CA HIS A 313 -39.60 -3.80 -8.41
C HIS A 313 -40.51 -4.16 -9.58
N ASN A 314 -40.55 -5.44 -9.98
CA ASN A 314 -41.31 -5.94 -11.14
C ASN A 314 -40.99 -5.16 -12.43
N TYR A 315 -39.70 -4.84 -12.61
CA TYR A 315 -39.20 -4.06 -13.74
C TYR A 315 -39.21 -4.87 -15.03
N GLY A 316 -39.71 -4.26 -16.10
CA GLY A 316 -39.49 -4.74 -17.46
C GLY A 316 -38.20 -4.16 -18.05
N ILE A 317 -37.83 -4.62 -19.25
CA ILE A 317 -36.59 -4.18 -19.96
C ILE A 317 -36.51 -2.65 -20.12
N ARG A 318 -37.63 -1.95 -20.29
CA ARG A 318 -37.63 -0.48 -20.42
C ARG A 318 -37.41 0.22 -19.09
N ASP A 319 -37.82 -0.39 -17.99
CA ASP A 319 -37.66 0.16 -16.66
C ASP A 319 -36.21 0.03 -16.22
N THR A 320 -35.58 -1.13 -16.46
CA THR A 320 -34.16 -1.36 -16.17
C THR A 320 -33.21 -0.46 -16.97
N LEU A 321 -33.56 -0.10 -18.20
CA LEU A 321 -32.73 0.81 -19.01
C LEU A 321 -32.77 2.26 -18.53
N ASN A 322 -33.80 2.68 -17.80
CA ASN A 322 -33.98 4.05 -17.35
C ASN A 322 -33.79 4.22 -15.84
N ASP A 323 -33.68 3.11 -15.10
CA ASP A 323 -33.43 3.10 -13.67
C ASP A 323 -31.94 3.30 -13.38
N SER A 324 -31.63 4.23 -12.47
CA SER A 324 -30.25 4.63 -12.18
C SER A 324 -29.43 3.51 -11.54
N PHE A 325 -30.05 2.72 -10.64
CA PHE A 325 -29.37 1.59 -10.02
C PHE A 325 -29.01 0.53 -11.06
N CYS A 326 -29.96 0.18 -11.93
CA CYS A 326 -29.71 -0.78 -13.00
C CYS A 326 -28.64 -0.30 -13.99
N GLN A 327 -28.58 1.00 -14.29
CA GLN A 327 -27.55 1.59 -15.15
C GLN A 327 -26.15 1.50 -14.54
N GLU A 328 -26.02 1.86 -13.27
CA GLU A 328 -24.75 1.79 -12.52
C GLU A 328 -24.23 0.34 -12.45
N GLN A 329 -25.12 -0.61 -12.13
CA GLN A 329 -24.79 -2.03 -12.11
C GLN A 329 -24.35 -2.55 -13.49
N ASN A 330 -25.03 -2.14 -14.57
CA ASN A 330 -24.63 -2.55 -15.93
C ASN A 330 -23.25 -1.99 -16.30
N GLN A 331 -22.95 -0.76 -15.91
CA GLN A 331 -21.63 -0.17 -16.14
C GLN A 331 -20.55 -0.99 -15.44
N LYS A 332 -20.71 -1.27 -14.15
CA LYS A 332 -19.74 -2.07 -13.38
C LYS A 332 -19.58 -3.49 -13.94
N ILE A 333 -20.68 -4.13 -14.37
CA ILE A 333 -20.63 -5.44 -15.05
C ILE A 333 -19.80 -5.37 -16.33
N CYS A 334 -19.96 -4.33 -17.16
CA CYS A 334 -19.17 -4.17 -18.38
C CYS A 334 -17.68 -3.94 -18.07
N GLU A 335 -17.35 -3.17 -17.04
CA GLU A 335 -15.97 -2.93 -16.60
C GLU A 335 -15.30 -4.24 -16.15
N LEU A 336 -15.97 -5.03 -15.30
CA LEU A 336 -15.47 -6.33 -14.84
C LEU A 336 -15.36 -7.36 -15.98
N GLU A 337 -16.29 -7.36 -16.94
CA GLU A 337 -16.18 -8.24 -18.12
C GLU A 337 -14.99 -7.87 -19.01
N ALA A 338 -14.66 -6.59 -19.14
CA ALA A 338 -13.47 -6.13 -19.87
C ALA A 338 -12.18 -6.54 -19.13
N GLN A 339 -12.10 -6.25 -17.83
CA GLN A 339 -10.97 -6.60 -16.97
C GLN A 339 -10.70 -8.11 -16.97
N LYS A 340 -11.76 -8.93 -16.86
CA LYS A 340 -11.66 -10.38 -17.02
C LYS A 340 -11.05 -10.79 -18.37
N GLY A 341 -11.46 -10.12 -19.45
CA GLY A 341 -10.93 -10.39 -20.79
C GLY A 341 -9.44 -10.08 -20.92
N GLU A 342 -8.95 -9.03 -20.23
CA GLU A 342 -7.52 -8.71 -20.15
C GLU A 342 -6.74 -9.82 -19.43
N TYR A 343 -7.25 -10.31 -18.29
CA TYR A 343 -6.62 -11.45 -17.60
C TYR A 343 -6.55 -12.70 -18.49
N GLU A 344 -7.65 -13.05 -19.17
CA GLU A 344 -7.68 -14.20 -20.08
C GLU A 344 -6.70 -14.05 -21.25
N TYR A 345 -6.50 -12.82 -21.74
CA TYR A 345 -5.53 -12.53 -22.78
C TYR A 345 -4.09 -12.79 -22.29
N HIS A 346 -3.67 -12.17 -21.19
CA HIS A 346 -2.29 -12.31 -20.70
C HIS A 346 -1.97 -13.71 -20.21
N ILE A 347 -2.93 -14.41 -19.57
CA ILE A 347 -2.75 -15.82 -19.22
C ILE A 347 -2.44 -16.64 -20.48
N SER A 348 -3.25 -16.46 -21.54
CA SER A 348 -3.05 -17.19 -22.79
C SER A 348 -1.72 -16.85 -23.48
N GLU A 349 -1.26 -15.61 -23.36
CA GLU A 349 0.01 -15.14 -23.92
C GLU A 349 1.20 -15.77 -23.19
N LEU A 350 1.23 -15.70 -21.86
CA LEU A 350 2.29 -16.31 -21.04
C LEU A 350 2.33 -17.85 -21.17
N GLU A 351 1.17 -18.50 -21.27
CA GLU A 351 1.10 -19.94 -21.55
C GLU A 351 1.66 -20.29 -22.94
N THR A 352 1.44 -19.41 -23.93
CA THR A 352 2.01 -19.55 -25.27
C THR A 352 3.53 -19.38 -25.23
N ASP A 353 4.03 -18.36 -24.53
CA ASP A 353 5.46 -18.14 -24.35
C ASP A 353 6.12 -19.35 -23.68
N ASN A 354 5.49 -19.90 -22.63
CA ASN A 354 5.95 -21.11 -21.96
C ASN A 354 6.04 -22.31 -22.92
N HIS A 355 5.04 -22.49 -23.78
CA HIS A 355 5.06 -23.53 -24.79
C HIS A 355 6.24 -23.34 -25.76
N MET A 356 6.45 -22.12 -26.25
CA MET A 356 7.53 -21.78 -27.19
C MET A 356 8.93 -21.93 -26.58
N VAL A 357 9.11 -21.58 -25.30
CA VAL A 357 10.37 -21.81 -24.57
C VAL A 357 10.66 -23.31 -24.47
N ASN A 358 9.67 -24.12 -24.09
CA ASN A 358 9.84 -25.57 -24.00
C ASN A 358 10.19 -26.20 -25.36
N GLU A 359 9.51 -25.78 -26.44
CA GLU A 359 9.84 -26.23 -27.80
C GLU A 359 11.27 -25.87 -28.21
N SER A 360 11.70 -24.63 -27.91
CA SER A 360 13.05 -24.13 -28.23
C SER A 360 14.15 -24.88 -27.48
N MET A 361 13.88 -25.29 -26.24
CA MET A 361 14.79 -26.08 -25.42
C MET A 361 14.75 -27.58 -25.73
N GLY A 362 13.77 -28.04 -26.52
CA GLY A 362 13.51 -29.46 -26.76
C GLY A 362 13.04 -30.21 -25.52
N TRP A 363 12.49 -29.50 -24.53
CA TRP A 363 11.91 -30.07 -23.33
C TRP A 363 10.53 -30.63 -23.65
N THR A 364 10.26 -31.84 -23.16
CA THR A 364 8.89 -32.36 -23.16
C THR A 364 8.19 -31.90 -21.89
N GLU A 365 6.89 -31.58 -21.94
CA GLU A 365 6.05 -31.16 -20.77
C GLU A 365 6.20 -32.07 -19.52
N LYS A 366 6.78 -33.28 -19.66
CA LYS A 366 7.05 -34.23 -18.58
C LYS A 366 8.37 -34.07 -17.83
N GLU A 367 9.32 -33.27 -18.32
CA GLU A 367 10.63 -33.13 -17.67
C GLU A 367 10.68 -32.02 -16.60
N ASN A 368 9.73 -31.07 -16.60
CA ASN A 368 9.67 -29.98 -15.60
C ASN A 368 9.07 -30.41 -14.26
N ALA A 369 8.21 -31.43 -14.21
CA ALA A 369 7.59 -31.91 -12.98
C ALA A 369 8.55 -32.66 -12.02
N GLN A 370 9.82 -32.83 -12.38
CA GLN A 370 10.79 -33.61 -11.59
C GLN A 370 11.86 -32.79 -10.86
N THR A 371 11.94 -31.47 -11.05
CA THR A 371 12.94 -30.65 -10.35
C THR A 371 12.48 -30.06 -9.01
N ASP A 372 11.18 -29.90 -8.78
CA ASP A 372 10.65 -29.36 -7.49
C ASP A 372 10.76 -30.32 -6.30
N ASN A 373 10.88 -31.62 -6.56
CA ASN A 373 10.90 -32.61 -5.48
C ASN A 373 12.28 -32.80 -4.82
N SER A 374 13.26 -31.94 -5.13
CA SER A 374 14.63 -32.05 -4.59
C SER A 374 15.08 -30.87 -3.72
N GLN A 375 14.24 -29.84 -3.52
CA GLN A 375 14.55 -28.71 -2.63
C GLN A 375 13.57 -28.52 -1.45
N SER A 376 12.48 -29.29 -1.36
CA SER A 376 11.48 -29.15 -0.28
C SER A 376 11.76 -29.93 1.01
N GLU A 377 12.85 -30.71 1.11
CA GLU A 377 13.15 -31.51 2.31
C GLU A 377 14.02 -30.81 3.39
N SER A 378 14.26 -29.50 3.33
CA SER A 378 15.08 -28.84 4.36
C SER A 378 14.62 -27.49 4.88
N LYS A 379 13.32 -27.19 4.95
CA LYS A 379 12.81 -26.03 5.69
C LYS A 379 11.39 -26.30 6.21
N ASN A 380 11.29 -27.23 7.16
CA ASN A 380 10.08 -27.38 7.97
C ASN A 380 10.52 -27.56 9.42
N ASN A 381 10.63 -26.44 10.13
CA ASN A 381 10.41 -26.33 11.57
C ASN A 381 10.47 -24.86 11.98
N ASN A 382 9.37 -24.43 12.59
CA ASN A 382 9.15 -23.23 13.41
C ASN A 382 8.74 -21.95 12.65
N TYR A 383 7.43 -21.74 12.57
CA TYR A 383 6.81 -20.47 12.96
C TYR A 383 5.46 -20.77 13.63
N GLU A 384 5.45 -20.70 14.96
CA GLU A 384 4.32 -20.22 15.76
C GLU A 384 4.75 -18.83 16.23
N MET A 385 4.00 -17.80 15.86
CA MET A 385 3.75 -16.62 16.71
C MET A 385 2.27 -16.31 16.61
#